data_AF-F4CV37-F1
#
_entry.id   AF-F4CV37-F1
#
_cell.length_a   1.000
_cell.length_b   1.000
_cell.length_c   1.000
_cell.angle_alpha   90.00
_cell.angle_beta   90.00
_cell.angle_gamma   90.00
#
_symmetry.space_group_name_H-M   'P 1'
#
loop_
_entity.id
_entity.type
_entity.pdbx_description
1 polymer ?
#
loop_
_entity_poly.entity_id
_entity_poly.type
_entity_poly.pdbx_seq_one_letter_code
_entity_poly.pdbx_strand_id
1 'polypeptide(L)'
;MSVNNQGRVTIPAQVRRAAGIEPGDSVLIHVEDGRVVIETRAQLAARIRREVAAAWEGTGSVVDELAAERRAEARAEAGGITAADEQPDADDATGGADDDPDPER
;
A
#
# COMPACT_ATOMS: atom_id res chain seq x y z
N MET A 1 -10.36 -39.58 21.19
CA MET A 1 -11.09 -38.33 21.48
C MET A 1 -12.52 -38.51 21.02
N SER A 2 -13.50 -38.05 21.80
CA SER A 2 -14.91 -38.09 21.43
C SER A 2 -15.47 -36.67 21.34
N VAL A 3 -16.39 -36.46 20.41
CA VAL A 3 -17.21 -35.26 20.37
C VAL A 3 -18.19 -35.34 21.53
N ASN A 4 -18.33 -34.28 22.33
CA ASN A 4 -19.34 -34.28 23.38
C ASN A 4 -20.75 -34.01 22.81
N ASN A 5 -21.78 -34.11 23.64
CA ASN A 5 -23.17 -33.86 23.22
C ASN A 5 -23.43 -32.43 22.72
N GLN A 6 -22.47 -31.51 22.89
CA GLN A 6 -22.55 -30.13 22.43
C GLN A 6 -21.69 -29.89 21.17
N GLY A 7 -21.18 -30.94 20.53
CA GLY A 7 -20.37 -30.82 19.32
C GLY A 7 -18.95 -30.32 19.56
N ARG A 8 -18.52 -30.17 20.82
CA ARG A 8 -17.17 -29.66 21.12
C ARG A 8 -16.14 -30.78 21.06
N VAL A 9 -14.98 -30.44 20.50
CA VAL A 9 -13.80 -31.29 20.47
C VAL A 9 -12.66 -30.57 21.19
N THR A 10 -12.01 -31.27 22.10
CA THR A 10 -10.81 -30.75 22.76
C THR A 10 -9.62 -30.91 21.83
N ILE A 11 -8.91 -29.82 21.53
CA ILE A 11 -7.63 -29.89 20.81
C ILE A 11 -6.52 -30.13 21.84
N PRO A 12 -5.82 -31.28 21.80
CA PRO A 12 -4.77 -31.56 22.77
C PRO A 12 -3.61 -30.56 22.60
N ALA A 13 -2.92 -30.25 23.70
CA ALA A 13 -1.92 -29.18 23.75
C ALA A 13 -0.80 -29.33 22.71
N GLN A 14 -0.42 -30.56 22.38
CA GLN A 14 0.58 -30.84 21.32
C GLN A 14 0.10 -30.43 19.93
N VAL A 15 -1.16 -30.72 19.58
CA VAL A 15 -1.74 -30.36 18.28
C VAL A 15 -1.95 -28.86 18.22
N ARG A 16 -2.45 -28.26 19.30
CA ARG A 16 -2.64 -26.82 19.41
C ARG A 16 -1.33 -26.04 19.18
N ARG A 17 -0.23 -26.48 19.84
CA ARG A 17 1.11 -25.88 19.65
C ARG A 17 1.65 -26.08 18.24
N ALA A 18 1.51 -27.29 17.68
CA ALA A 18 1.95 -27.57 16.32
C ALA A 18 1.19 -26.76 15.27
N ALA A 19 -0.09 -26.48 15.52
CA ALA A 19 -0.92 -25.61 14.70
C ALA A 19 -0.68 -24.10 14.95
N GLY A 20 0.18 -23.73 15.91
CA GLY A 20 0.44 -22.32 16.25
C GLY A 20 -0.78 -21.56 16.76
N ILE A 21 -1.70 -22.26 17.45
CA ILE A 21 -2.91 -21.66 18.02
C ILE A 21 -2.66 -21.37 19.50
N GLU A 22 -2.87 -20.15 19.95
CA GLU A 22 -2.73 -19.75 21.34
C GLU A 22 -4.08 -19.47 22.01
N PRO A 23 -4.19 -19.57 23.35
CA PRO A 23 -5.38 -19.13 24.05
C PRO A 23 -5.67 -17.64 23.78
N GLY A 24 -6.89 -17.35 23.31
CA GLY A 24 -7.30 -16.00 22.94
C GLY A 24 -7.27 -15.74 21.43
N ASP A 25 -6.68 -16.63 20.64
CA ASP A 25 -6.68 -16.50 19.18
C ASP A 25 -8.09 -16.64 18.60
N SER A 26 -8.39 -15.77 17.64
CA SER A 26 -9.54 -15.92 16.77
C SER A 26 -9.21 -16.88 15.63
N VAL A 27 -9.87 -18.04 15.63
CA VAL A 27 -9.70 -19.08 14.61
C VAL A 27 -10.89 -19.12 13.65
N LEU A 28 -10.63 -19.56 12.43
CA LEU A 28 -11.63 -19.94 11.43
C LEU A 28 -11.68 -21.45 11.34
N ILE A 29 -12.89 -21.97 11.12
CA ILE A 29 -13.15 -23.39 10.96
C ILE A 29 -13.92 -23.57 9.66
N HIS A 30 -13.43 -24.45 8.79
CA HIS A 30 -14.10 -24.82 7.56
C HIS A 30 -13.85 -26.30 7.23
N VAL A 31 -14.51 -26.80 6.19
CA VAL A 31 -14.34 -28.17 5.71
C VAL A 31 -13.61 -28.16 4.38
N GLU A 32 -12.55 -28.96 4.28
CA GLU A 32 -11.73 -29.12 3.08
C GLU A 32 -11.48 -30.63 2.86
N ASP A 33 -11.97 -31.18 1.75
CA ASP A 33 -11.90 -32.61 1.41
C ASP A 33 -12.41 -33.53 2.53
N GLY A 34 -13.51 -33.16 3.18
CA GLY A 34 -14.09 -33.92 4.30
C GLY A 34 -13.30 -33.81 5.62
N ARG A 35 -12.28 -32.96 5.69
CA ARG A 35 -11.49 -32.67 6.91
C ARG A 35 -11.94 -31.34 7.50
N VAL A 36 -12.04 -31.29 8.83
CA VAL A 36 -12.23 -30.00 9.53
C VAL A 36 -10.87 -29.34 9.66
N VAL A 37 -10.71 -28.20 8.98
CA VAL A 37 -9.50 -27.38 9.02
C VAL A 37 -9.75 -26.22 9.99
N ILE A 38 -8.82 -26.05 10.92
CA ILE A 38 -8.82 -24.96 11.90
C ILE A 38 -7.54 -24.16 11.67
N GLU A 39 -7.69 -22.86 11.40
CA GLU A 39 -6.57 -21.97 11.12
C GLU A 39 -6.85 -20.55 11.63
N THR A 40 -5.80 -19.77 11.85
CA THR A 40 -5.93 -18.34 12.17
C THR A 40 -6.13 -17.51 10.90
N ARG A 41 -6.62 -16.27 11.04
CA ARG A 41 -6.71 -15.32 9.90
C ARG A 41 -5.37 -15.13 9.19
N ALA A 42 -4.28 -15.10 9.95
CA ALA A 42 -2.95 -14.92 9.41
C ALA A 42 -2.50 -16.14 8.58
N GLN A 43 -2.83 -17.35 9.04
CA GLN A 43 -2.54 -18.60 8.34
C GLN A 43 -3.34 -18.69 7.02
N LEU A 44 -4.63 -18.37 7.05
CA LEU A 44 -5.48 -18.32 5.85
C LEU A 44 -4.92 -17.33 4.82
N ALA A 45 -4.60 -16.11 5.25
CA ALA A 45 -4.02 -15.10 4.35
C ALA A 45 -2.68 -15.55 3.78
N ALA A 46 -1.84 -16.21 4.58
CA ALA A 46 -0.57 -16.77 4.10
C ALA A 46 -0.79 -17.92 3.10
N ARG A 47 -1.78 -18.79 3.31
CA ARG A 47 -2.17 -19.85 2.37
C ARG A 47 -2.60 -19.25 1.03
N ILE A 48 -3.56 -18.34 1.04
CA ILE A 48 -4.08 -17.68 -0.17
C ILE A 48 -2.93 -17.00 -0.93
N ARG A 49 -2.05 -16.26 -0.24
CA ARG A 49 -0.88 -15.64 -0.88
C ARG A 49 0.04 -16.65 -1.55
N ARG A 50 0.29 -17.81 -0.93
CA ARG A 50 1.12 -18.86 -1.54
C ARG A 50 0.44 -19.47 -2.76
N GLU A 51 -0.86 -19.73 -2.69
CA GLU A 51 -1.63 -20.29 -3.81
C GLU A 51 -1.65 -19.35 -5.00
N VAL A 52 -1.91 -18.06 -4.75
CA VAL A 52 -1.88 -17.03 -5.79
C VAL A 52 -0.48 -16.91 -6.39
N ALA A 53 0.57 -16.89 -5.56
CA ALA A 53 1.95 -16.83 -6.06
C ALA A 53 2.34 -18.07 -6.88
N ALA A 54 1.85 -19.25 -6.51
CA ALA A 54 2.10 -20.49 -7.26
C ALA A 54 1.36 -20.55 -8.59
N ALA A 55 0.17 -19.95 -8.68
CA ALA A 55 -0.63 -19.87 -9.90
C ALA A 55 -0.26 -18.67 -10.80
N TRP A 56 0.65 -17.81 -10.35
CA TRP A 56 1.03 -16.60 -11.08
C TRP A 56 2.00 -16.91 -12.24
N GLU A 57 1.54 -16.65 -13.47
CA GLU A 57 2.33 -16.84 -14.69
C GLU A 57 2.93 -15.54 -15.25
N GLY A 58 2.59 -14.39 -14.65
CA GLY A 58 3.08 -13.09 -15.09
C GLY A 58 4.55 -12.83 -14.71
N THR A 59 5.17 -11.82 -15.33
CA THR A 59 6.52 -11.37 -14.99
C THR A 59 6.44 -10.04 -14.23
N GLY A 60 7.26 -9.85 -13.20
CA GLY A 60 7.30 -8.59 -12.46
C GLY A 60 6.17 -8.42 -11.44
N SER A 61 5.92 -7.17 -11.06
CA SER A 61 5.00 -6.79 -9.99
C SER A 61 3.94 -5.84 -10.53
N VAL A 62 2.70 -6.34 -10.64
CA VAL A 62 1.54 -5.53 -11.07
C VAL A 62 1.35 -4.31 -10.17
N VAL A 63 1.66 -4.46 -8.88
CA VAL A 63 1.56 -3.35 -7.91
C VAL A 63 2.57 -2.27 -8.24
N ASP A 64 3.80 -2.63 -8.62
CA ASP A 64 4.82 -1.65 -8.96
C ASP A 64 4.52 -0.95 -10.29
N GLU A 65 4.01 -1.69 -11.29
CA GLU A 65 3.54 -1.13 -12.56
C GLU A 65 2.42 -0.10 -12.33
N LEU A 66 1.38 -0.48 -11.59
CA LEU A 66 0.27 0.41 -11.25
C LEU A 66 0.75 1.62 -10.43
N ALA A 67 1.65 1.40 -9.46
CA ALA A 67 2.17 2.50 -8.66
C ALA A 67 3.06 3.44 -9.49
N ALA A 68 3.78 2.93 -10.51
CA ALA A 68 4.56 3.75 -11.42
C ALA A 68 3.64 4.62 -12.29
N GLU A 69 2.57 4.03 -12.84
CA GLU A 69 1.54 4.71 -13.62
C GLU A 69 0.89 5.85 -12.82
N ARG A 70 0.39 5.57 -11.61
CA ARG A 70 -0.24 6.58 -10.74
C ARG A 70 0.71 7.73 -10.37
N ARG A 71 2.01 7.46 -10.20
CA ARG A 71 3.01 8.52 -9.95
C ARG A 71 3.32 9.33 -11.21
N ALA A 72 3.26 8.75 -12.40
CA ALA A 72 3.44 9.46 -13.66
C ALA A 72 2.27 10.42 -13.92
N GLU A 73 1.03 9.95 -13.73
CA GLU A 73 -0.19 10.76 -13.80
C GLU A 73 -0.12 11.96 -12.84
N ALA A 74 0.20 11.72 -11.56
CA ALA A 74 0.28 12.79 -10.56
C ALA A 74 1.33 13.87 -10.92
N ARG A 75 2.45 13.50 -11.57
CA ARG A 75 3.44 14.46 -12.06
C ARG A 75 2.93 15.27 -13.25
N ALA A 76 2.18 14.64 -14.16
CA ALA A 76 1.59 15.32 -15.30
C ALA A 76 0.53 16.34 -14.87
N GLU A 77 -0.32 15.99 -13.89
CA GLU A 77 -1.30 16.92 -13.31
C GLU A 77 -0.63 18.08 -12.56
N ALA A 78 0.43 17.81 -11.78
CA ALA A 78 1.16 18.86 -11.07
C ALA A 78 1.90 19.84 -12.01
N GLY A 79 2.45 19.36 -13.13
CA GLY A 79 3.12 20.20 -14.12
C GLY A 79 2.17 21.04 -14.98
N GLY A 80 0.88 20.71 -15.02
CA GLY A 80 -0.14 21.49 -15.73
C GLY A 80 -0.63 22.74 -14.98
N ILE A 81 -0.30 22.89 -13.69
CA ILE A 81 -0.78 24.00 -12.85
C ILE A 81 0.19 25.21 -12.85
N THR A 82 1.41 25.10 -13.38
CA THR A 82 2.45 26.16 -13.24
C THR A 82 2.84 26.90 -14.53
N ALA A 83 2.08 26.78 -15.63
CA ALA A 83 2.46 27.39 -16.92
C ALA A 83 1.54 28.54 -17.39
N ALA A 84 0.61 29.01 -16.55
CA ALA A 84 -0.17 30.21 -16.80
C ALA A 84 0.02 31.17 -15.62
N ASP A 85 0.29 32.45 -15.92
CA ASP A 85 0.35 33.60 -14.99
C ASP A 85 1.71 34.04 -14.42
N GLU A 86 2.77 34.07 -15.24
CA GLU A 86 3.81 35.09 -15.05
C GLU A 86 4.33 35.61 -16.40
N GLN A 87 3.56 36.54 -16.97
CA GLN A 87 4.06 37.46 -17.99
C GLN A 87 4.71 38.63 -17.24
N PRO A 88 6.03 38.84 -17.37
CA PRO A 88 6.65 40.04 -16.81
C PRO A 88 6.18 41.24 -17.63
N ASP A 89 5.42 42.14 -17.01
CA ASP A 89 5.07 43.43 -17.57
C ASP A 89 6.37 44.20 -17.89
N ALA A 90 6.71 44.23 -19.18
CA ALA A 90 7.76 45.06 -19.74
C ALA A 90 7.09 46.33 -20.29
N ASP A 91 6.89 47.30 -19.41
CA ASP A 91 6.49 48.68 -19.72
C ASP A 91 7.18 49.53 -18.64
N ASP A 92 7.98 50.56 -18.89
CA ASP A 92 8.53 51.19 -20.08
C ASP A 92 9.72 51.97 -19.52
N ALA A 93 10.92 51.63 -19.98
CA ALA A 93 12.12 52.37 -19.66
C ALA A 93 12.20 53.56 -20.62
N THR A 94 11.75 54.73 -20.19
CA THR A 94 12.12 55.99 -20.85
C THR A 94 12.57 57.03 -19.85
N GLY A 95 13.83 57.44 -19.99
CA GLY A 95 14.25 58.81 -19.66
C GLY A 95 15.33 58.92 -18.59
N GLY A 96 16.55 58.53 -18.94
CA GLY A 96 17.73 59.03 -18.25
C GLY A 96 17.94 60.53 -18.52
N ALA A 97 18.52 61.22 -17.55
CA ALA A 97 19.47 62.29 -17.77
C ALA A 97 20.29 62.45 -16.49
N ASP A 98 21.56 62.05 -16.61
CA ASP A 98 22.66 62.41 -15.75
C ASP A 98 22.70 63.93 -15.50
N ASP A 99 22.89 64.34 -14.25
CA ASP A 99 23.84 65.40 -13.90
C ASP A 99 24.10 65.36 -12.38
N ASP A 100 25.11 64.58 -12.01
CA ASP A 100 26.01 64.85 -10.88
C ASP A 100 27.18 65.68 -11.49
N PRO A 101 27.89 66.60 -10.81
CA PRO A 101 28.08 66.66 -9.36
C PRO A 101 28.20 68.09 -8.77
N ASP A 102 28.31 68.25 -7.45
CA ASP A 102 29.58 68.66 -6.79
C ASP A 102 29.39 68.71 -5.25
N PRO A 103 30.38 68.24 -4.45
CA PRO A 103 30.35 68.32 -3.00
C PRO A 103 30.97 69.63 -2.48
N GLU A 104 30.80 69.85 -1.17
CA GLU A 104 31.40 70.90 -0.33
C GLU A 104 30.68 72.26 -0.27
N ARG A 105 29.99 72.50 0.87
CA ARG A 105 30.29 73.58 1.85
C ARG A 105 29.66 73.29 3.20
#